data_AF-A0A2X3F164-F1
#
_entry.id   AF-A0A2X3F164-F1
#
_cell.length_a   1.000
_cell.length_b   1.000
_cell.length_c   1.000
_cell.angle_alpha   90.00
_cell.angle_beta   90.00
_cell.angle_gamma   90.00
#
_symmetry.space_group_name_H-M   'P 1'
#
loop_
_entity.id
_entity.type
_entity.pdbx_description
1 polymer ?
#
loop_
_entity_poly.entity_id
_entity_poly.type
_entity_poly.pdbx_seq_one_letter_code
_entity_poly.pdbx_strand_id
1 'polypeptide(L)'
;MVWYVPPLSPIQSVADAGGLPSNGNILPAVESLRIPVQYLANLLSAGDTGPVLRALKRMMAMRHYKRSQTVEASPIPGPLKRWASALEQVEEMYRYLAIANYEDRFVIPTSHRELAEDALPGTQRLRLYLRRWLPRVRYEIQPV
;
A
#
# COMPACT_ATOMS: atom_id res chain seq x y z
N MET A 1 -3.91 -9.17 10.37
CA MET A 1 -4.83 -8.12 9.86
C MET A 1 -4.24 -7.59 8.56
N VAL A 2 -5.06 -7.30 7.54
CA VAL A 2 -4.62 -6.90 6.19
C VAL A 2 -5.36 -5.62 5.77
N TRP A 3 -4.65 -4.66 5.19
CA TRP A 3 -5.18 -3.34 4.80
C TRP A 3 -4.82 -3.05 3.34
N TYR A 4 -5.59 -2.17 2.69
CA TYR A 4 -5.43 -1.84 1.26
C TYR A 4 -5.35 -0.34 1.03
N VAL A 5 -4.52 0.05 0.06
CA VAL A 5 -4.48 1.40 -0.49
C VAL A 5 -5.43 1.46 -1.70
N PRO A 6 -6.37 2.43 -1.78
CA PRO A 6 -7.31 2.50 -2.89
C PRO A 6 -6.59 2.81 -4.22
N PRO A 7 -6.97 2.19 -5.34
CA PRO A 7 -6.31 2.41 -6.62
C PRO A 7 -6.72 3.75 -7.25
N LEU A 8 -5.75 4.40 -7.91
CA LEU A 8 -6.06 5.45 -8.88
C LEU A 8 -6.59 4.80 -10.17
N SER A 9 -7.56 5.44 -10.83
CA SER A 9 -8.11 4.97 -12.10
C SER A 9 -7.88 5.98 -13.23
N PRO A 10 -7.95 5.56 -14.51
CA PRO A 10 -7.95 6.50 -15.62
C PRO A 10 -9.11 7.48 -15.52
N ILE A 11 -8.98 8.62 -16.18
CA ILE A 11 -10.05 9.61 -16.28
C ILE A 11 -10.93 9.38 -17.48
N GLN A 12 -12.23 9.57 -17.26
CA GLN A 12 -13.26 9.27 -18.25
C GLN A 12 -13.31 10.31 -19.38
N SER A 13 -12.85 11.54 -19.15
CA SER A 13 -13.08 12.68 -20.06
C SER A 13 -11.89 13.15 -20.90
N VAL A 14 -10.66 12.74 -20.59
CA VAL A 14 -9.46 13.17 -21.37
C VAL A 14 -9.12 12.19 -22.49
N ALA A 15 -9.59 10.94 -22.42
CA ALA A 15 -9.45 10.00 -23.53
C ALA A 15 -10.23 10.46 -24.78
N ASP A 16 -11.38 11.09 -24.59
CA ASP A 16 -12.28 11.46 -25.70
C ASP A 16 -12.06 12.88 -26.24
N ALA A 17 -11.49 13.79 -25.44
CA ALA A 17 -11.44 15.22 -25.78
C ALA A 17 -10.05 15.77 -26.16
N GLY A 18 -8.95 15.02 -25.97
CA GLY A 18 -7.59 15.50 -26.27
C GLY A 18 -7.16 16.78 -25.51
N GLY A 19 -8.00 17.28 -24.59
CA GLY A 19 -7.80 18.53 -23.88
C GLY A 19 -7.10 18.31 -22.55
N LEU A 20 -6.08 19.14 -22.28
CA LEU A 20 -5.52 19.30 -20.95
C LEU A 20 -6.64 19.68 -19.96
N PRO A 21 -6.64 19.15 -18.73
CA PRO A 21 -7.63 19.54 -17.73
C PRO A 21 -7.68 21.07 -17.57
N SER A 22 -8.88 21.63 -17.51
CA SER A 22 -9.21 23.06 -17.43
C SER A 22 -8.59 23.84 -16.27
N ASN A 23 -7.80 23.18 -15.42
CA ASN A 23 -7.28 23.72 -14.17
C ASN A 23 -5.79 24.07 -14.25
N GLY A 24 -5.18 24.08 -15.44
CA GLY A 24 -3.76 24.35 -15.66
C GLY A 24 -2.82 23.22 -15.22
N ASN A 25 -3.35 22.16 -14.61
CA ASN A 25 -2.60 21.00 -14.14
C ASN A 25 -2.82 19.81 -15.07
N ILE A 26 -1.72 19.18 -15.50
CA ILE A 26 -1.70 18.01 -16.39
C ILE A 26 -2.29 16.76 -15.72
N LEU A 27 -2.33 16.75 -14.38
CA LEU A 27 -2.90 15.64 -13.61
C LEU A 27 -4.37 15.90 -13.25
N PRO A 28 -5.24 14.88 -13.40
CA PRO A 28 -6.66 15.03 -13.19
C PRO A 28 -7.07 15.21 -11.73
N ALA A 29 -8.25 15.78 -11.54
CA ALA A 29 -8.92 15.83 -10.24
C ALA A 29 -9.39 14.41 -9.82
N VAL A 30 -9.47 14.16 -8.51
CA VAL A 30 -9.92 12.85 -7.98
C VAL A 30 -11.38 12.59 -8.34
N GLU A 31 -12.14 13.67 -8.54
CA GLU A 31 -13.55 13.68 -8.89
C GLU A 31 -13.80 13.22 -10.35
N SER A 32 -12.78 13.20 -11.23
CA SER A 32 -12.91 12.75 -12.62
C SER A 32 -12.43 11.32 -12.88
N LEU A 33 -12.10 10.58 -11.81
CA LEU A 33 -11.72 9.18 -11.86
C LEU A 33 -12.87 8.29 -12.35
N ARG A 34 -12.56 7.32 -13.22
CA ARG A 34 -13.55 6.39 -13.80
C ARG A 34 -14.22 5.50 -12.76
N ILE A 35 -13.49 5.06 -11.73
CA ILE A 35 -14.06 4.22 -10.67
C ILE A 35 -14.87 5.10 -9.72
N PRO A 36 -16.16 4.82 -9.50
CA PRO A 36 -16.97 5.60 -8.55
C PRO A 36 -16.38 5.51 -7.15
N VAL A 37 -16.18 6.66 -6.50
CA VAL A 37 -15.63 6.68 -5.13
C VAL A 37 -16.51 5.93 -4.13
N GLN A 38 -17.83 5.93 -4.34
CA GLN A 38 -18.77 5.19 -3.50
C GLN A 38 -18.52 3.69 -3.54
N TYR A 39 -18.11 3.15 -4.70
CA TYR A 39 -17.76 1.73 -4.82
C TYR A 39 -16.57 1.37 -3.92
N LEU A 40 -15.52 2.19 -3.94
CA LEU A 40 -14.34 2.02 -3.09
C LEU A 40 -14.68 2.20 -1.60
N ALA A 41 -15.56 3.13 -1.27
CA ALA A 41 -16.00 3.36 0.10
C ALA A 41 -16.75 2.17 0.70
N ASN A 42 -17.63 1.54 -0.10
CA ASN A 42 -18.35 0.34 0.32
C ASN A 42 -17.39 -0.83 0.63
N LEU A 43 -16.27 -0.91 -0.09
CA LEU A 43 -15.27 -1.97 0.10
C LEU A 43 -14.30 -1.70 1.27
N LEU A 44 -13.86 -0.45 1.45
CA LEU A 44 -12.71 -0.11 2.28
C LEU A 44 -13.05 0.64 3.58
N SER A 45 -14.24 1.23 3.67
CA SER A 45 -14.59 2.16 4.75
C SER A 45 -16.08 2.11 5.13
N ALA A 46 -16.72 0.95 4.94
CA ALA A 46 -18.12 0.73 5.30
C ALA A 46 -19.10 1.77 4.69
N GLY A 47 -18.79 2.27 3.50
CA GLY A 47 -19.60 3.26 2.77
C GLY A 47 -19.19 4.72 2.98
N ASP A 48 -18.27 5.02 3.90
CA ASP A 48 -17.77 6.39 4.11
C ASP A 48 -16.74 6.78 3.04
N THR A 49 -17.09 7.71 2.15
CA THR A 49 -16.21 8.21 1.09
C THR A 49 -15.07 9.09 1.59
N GLY A 50 -15.17 9.68 2.79
CA GLY A 50 -14.20 10.62 3.31
C GLY A 50 -12.76 10.07 3.38
N PRO A 51 -12.53 8.92 4.05
CA PRO A 51 -11.22 8.27 4.10
C PRO A 51 -10.63 7.96 2.72
N VAL A 52 -11.46 7.46 1.80
CA VAL A 52 -11.04 7.09 0.44
C VAL A 52 -10.62 8.33 -0.35
N LEU A 53 -11.43 9.40 -0.33
CA LEU A 53 -11.08 10.66 -0.99
C LEU A 53 -9.79 11.26 -0.45
N ARG A 54 -9.57 11.19 0.87
CA ARG A 54 -8.31 11.65 1.48
C ARG A 54 -7.11 10.87 0.97
N ALA A 55 -7.21 9.54 0.90
CA ALA A 55 -6.12 8.70 0.39
C ALA A 55 -5.83 8.98 -1.10
N LEU A 56 -6.87 9.06 -1.94
CA LEU A 56 -6.74 9.38 -3.37
C LEU A 56 -6.11 10.77 -3.60
N LYS A 57 -6.56 11.79 -2.86
CA LYS A 57 -6.02 13.16 -2.96
C LYS A 57 -4.54 13.23 -2.57
N ARG A 58 -4.12 12.47 -1.54
CA ARG A 58 -2.71 12.38 -1.13
C ARG A 58 -1.83 11.74 -2.21
N MET A 59 -2.28 10.64 -2.82
CA MET A 59 -1.53 10.01 -3.91
C MET A 59 -1.42 10.91 -5.14
N MET A 60 -2.49 11.66 -5.47
CA MET A 60 -2.46 12.61 -6.58
C MET A 60 -1.52 13.79 -6.29
N ALA A 61 -1.54 14.32 -5.06
CA ALA A 61 -0.65 15.38 -4.63
C ALA A 61 0.83 14.96 -4.72
N MET A 62 1.17 13.74 -4.28
CA MET A 62 2.53 13.17 -4.44
C MET A 62 2.94 13.13 -5.91
N ARG A 63 2.08 12.61 -6.81
CA ARG A 63 2.36 12.55 -8.25
C ARG A 63 2.60 13.94 -8.85
N HIS A 64 1.78 14.92 -8.48
CA HIS A 64 1.94 16.30 -8.94
C HIS A 64 3.26 16.89 -8.49
N TYR A 65 3.59 16.72 -7.21
CA TYR A 65 4.82 17.23 -6.64
C TYR A 65 6.07 16.62 -7.30
N LYS A 66 6.15 15.29 -7.39
CA LYS A 66 7.31 14.64 -8.03
C LYS A 66 7.44 15.01 -9.51
N ARG A 67 6.33 15.18 -10.24
CA ARG A 67 6.37 15.70 -11.62
C ARG A 67 6.95 17.12 -11.68
N SER A 68 6.52 18.02 -10.79
CA SER A 68 7.05 19.39 -10.76
C SER A 68 8.56 19.43 -10.52
N GLN A 69 9.08 18.50 -9.70
CA GLN A 69 10.52 18.34 -9.49
C GLN A 69 11.24 17.78 -10.74
N THR A 70 10.71 16.72 -11.36
CA THR A 70 11.42 16.01 -12.44
C THR A 70 11.27 16.65 -13.82
N VAL A 71 10.16 17.32 -14.09
CA VAL A 71 9.82 17.86 -15.42
C VAL A 71 9.96 19.38 -15.48
N GLU A 72 9.48 20.09 -14.46
CA GLU A 72 9.35 21.55 -14.50
C GLU A 72 10.51 22.28 -13.80
N ALA A 73 11.42 21.54 -13.15
CA ALA A 73 12.55 22.04 -12.36
C ALA A 73 12.20 23.15 -11.35
N SER A 74 10.91 23.28 -11.02
CA SER A 74 10.35 24.31 -10.14
C SER A 74 9.36 23.62 -9.21
N PRO A 75 9.64 23.52 -7.90
CA PRO A 75 8.73 22.87 -6.96
C PRO A 75 7.53 23.77 -6.73
N ILE A 76 6.44 23.59 -7.46
CA ILE A 76 5.20 24.36 -7.29
C ILE A 76 4.58 23.99 -5.93
N PRO A 77 4.57 24.87 -4.92
CA PRO A 77 4.06 24.55 -3.58
C PRO A 77 2.53 24.76 -3.46
N GLY A 78 1.85 25.12 -4.55
CA GLY A 78 0.46 25.61 -4.55
C GLY A 78 -0.54 24.64 -3.90
N PRO A 79 -0.75 23.43 -4.45
CA PRO A 79 -1.67 22.45 -3.86
C PRO A 79 -1.17 21.87 -2.52
N LEU A 80 0.15 21.88 -2.29
CA LEU A 80 0.80 21.31 -1.12
C LEU A 80 0.60 22.17 0.15
N LYS A 81 0.45 23.51 0.02
CA LYS A 81 0.31 24.42 1.18
C LYS A 81 -0.89 24.13 2.10
N ARG A 82 -1.97 23.51 1.60
CA ARG A 82 -3.11 23.10 2.44
C ARG A 82 -2.82 21.87 3.32
N TRP A 83 -1.68 21.23 3.09
CA TRP A 83 -1.19 20.07 3.82
C TRP A 83 0.11 20.51 4.50
N ALA A 84 0.01 21.24 5.61
CA ALA A 84 1.14 21.96 6.23
C ALA A 84 2.32 21.08 6.70
N SER A 85 2.20 19.74 6.65
CA SER A 85 3.24 18.74 6.93
C SER A 85 3.80 18.03 5.68
N ALA A 86 3.52 18.52 4.47
CA ALA A 86 3.49 17.66 3.27
C ALA A 86 4.81 17.37 2.55
N LEU A 87 5.87 18.17 2.65
CA LEU A 87 7.06 17.91 1.79
C LEU A 87 7.81 16.65 2.22
N GLU A 88 8.21 16.58 3.48
CA GLU A 88 8.89 15.41 4.06
C GLU A 88 8.00 14.17 3.97
N GLN A 89 6.72 14.30 4.33
CA GLN A 89 5.75 13.22 4.23
C GLN A 89 5.57 12.72 2.77
N VAL A 90 5.60 13.62 1.78
CA VAL A 90 5.49 13.23 0.36
C VAL A 90 6.76 12.54 -0.12
N GLU A 91 7.94 12.97 0.33
CA GLU A 91 9.20 12.28 0.02
C GLU A 91 9.27 10.90 0.70
N GLU A 92 8.81 10.76 1.94
CA GLU A 92 8.67 9.45 2.61
C GLU A 92 7.67 8.55 1.88
N MET A 93 6.49 9.09 1.52
CA MET A 93 5.53 8.36 0.70
C MET A 93 6.15 7.90 -0.61
N TYR A 94 6.96 8.74 -1.27
CA TYR A 94 7.66 8.39 -2.50
C TYR A 94 8.71 7.29 -2.27
N ARG A 95 9.48 7.37 -1.18
CA ARG A 95 10.43 6.32 -0.77
C ARG A 95 9.73 4.97 -0.58
N TYR A 96 8.63 4.93 0.18
CA TYR A 96 7.95 3.66 0.48
C TYR A 96 7.07 3.13 -0.67
N LEU A 97 6.43 4.00 -1.46
CA LEU A 97 5.47 3.60 -2.48
C LEU A 97 6.08 3.47 -3.89
N ALA A 98 7.07 4.28 -4.23
CA ALA A 98 7.64 4.33 -5.59
C ALA A 98 9.01 3.65 -5.68
N ILE A 99 9.93 3.97 -4.77
CA ILE A 99 11.26 3.32 -4.73
C ILE A 99 11.10 1.90 -4.17
N ALA A 100 10.44 1.79 -3.02
CA ALA A 100 10.04 0.52 -2.40
C ALA A 100 11.19 -0.49 -2.25
N ASN A 101 12.30 -0.03 -1.67
CA ASN A 101 13.45 -0.89 -1.37
C ASN A 101 13.05 -2.11 -0.52
N TYR A 102 13.80 -3.20 -0.60
CA TYR A 102 13.45 -4.46 0.07
C TYR A 102 13.38 -4.30 1.58
N GLU A 103 14.35 -3.60 2.18
CA GLU A 103 14.42 -3.33 3.61
C GLU A 103 13.26 -2.47 4.14
N ASP A 104 12.70 -1.62 3.28
CA ASP A 104 11.60 -0.72 3.63
C ASP A 104 10.22 -1.39 3.47
N ARG A 105 10.13 -2.48 2.69
CA ARG A 105 8.86 -3.20 2.45
C ARG A 105 8.48 -4.16 3.57
N PHE A 106 9.48 -4.78 4.21
CA PHE A 106 9.27 -5.88 5.16
C PHE A 106 9.99 -5.63 6.47
N VAL A 107 9.29 -4.97 7.40
CA VAL A 107 9.74 -4.85 8.80
C VAL A 107 9.09 -5.97 9.60
N ILE A 108 9.60 -7.20 9.43
CA ILE A 108 9.11 -8.40 10.11
C ILE A 108 10.14 -8.77 11.20
N PRO A 109 9.86 -8.49 12.48
CA PRO A 109 10.77 -8.88 13.56
C PRO A 109 10.80 -10.39 13.72
N THR A 110 11.91 -10.91 14.26
CA THR A 110 12.00 -12.31 14.65
C THR A 110 11.00 -12.60 15.77
N SER A 111 10.20 -13.66 15.62
CA SER A 111 9.40 -14.16 16.73
C SER A 111 10.35 -14.72 17.80
N HIS A 112 10.24 -14.24 19.03
CA HIS A 112 10.95 -14.77 20.21
C HIS A 112 10.41 -16.17 20.57
N ARG A 113 10.78 -17.18 19.77
CA ARG A 113 10.31 -18.57 19.91
C ARG A 113 10.77 -19.18 21.22
N GLU A 114 11.89 -18.73 21.75
CA GLU A 114 12.43 -19.11 23.05
C GLU A 114 11.45 -18.82 24.20
N LEU A 115 10.71 -17.71 24.15
CA LEU A 115 9.69 -17.37 25.15
C LEU A 115 8.41 -18.21 25.00
N ALA A 116 8.18 -18.79 23.82
CA ALA A 116 7.00 -19.62 23.54
C ALA A 116 7.18 -21.08 23.98
N GLU A 117 8.42 -21.56 24.14
CA GLU A 117 8.68 -22.91 24.66
C GLU A 117 8.31 -23.04 26.15
N ASP A 118 8.50 -21.99 26.94
CA ASP A 118 8.17 -21.98 28.38
C ASP A 118 6.68 -21.70 28.66
N ALA A 119 5.95 -21.08 27.73
CA ALA A 119 4.55 -20.68 27.91
C ALA A 119 3.51 -21.79 27.62
N LEU A 120 3.92 -22.93 27.06
CA LEU A 120 3.03 -24.05 26.70
C LEU A 120 3.30 -25.29 27.56
N PRO A 121 2.64 -25.46 28.72
CA PRO A 121 2.68 -26.71 29.47
C PRO A 121 1.88 -27.80 28.72
N GLY A 122 2.51 -28.45 27.73
CA GLY A 122 1.84 -29.53 26.99
C GLY A 122 2.57 -30.12 25.78
N THR A 123 3.61 -29.46 25.26
CA THR A 123 4.34 -29.92 24.06
C THR A 123 5.14 -31.22 24.26
N GLN A 124 5.42 -31.61 25.52
CA GLN A 124 6.04 -32.90 25.81
C GLN A 124 5.11 -34.11 25.55
N ARG A 125 3.78 -33.95 25.69
CA ARG A 125 2.81 -35.06 25.49
C ARG A 125 2.48 -35.34 24.01
N LEU A 126 2.42 -34.31 23.16
CA LEU A 126 2.11 -34.47 21.73
C LEU A 126 3.26 -35.15 20.96
N ARG A 127 4.50 -34.93 21.38
CA ARG A 127 5.69 -35.56 20.79
C ARG A 127 5.71 -37.08 20.97
N LEU A 128 5.16 -37.59 22.08
CA LEU A 128 5.01 -39.03 22.34
C LEU A 128 3.85 -39.64 21.54
N TYR A 129 2.75 -38.89 21.35
CA TYR A 129 1.59 -39.35 20.60
C TYR A 129 1.86 -39.50 19.10
N LEU A 130 2.52 -38.51 18.48
CA LEU A 130 2.83 -38.55 17.05
C LEU A 130 3.86 -39.64 16.70
N ARG A 131 4.76 -39.98 17.62
CA ARG A 131 5.77 -41.03 17.43
C ARG A 131 5.19 -42.45 17.51
N ARG A 132 4.00 -42.62 18.10
CA ARG A 132 3.29 -43.91 18.20
C ARG A 132 2.36 -44.19 17.02
N TRP A 133 1.92 -43.16 16.30
CA TRP A 133 0.85 -43.29 15.28
C TRP A 133 1.27 -43.01 13.83
N LEU A 134 2.47 -42.47 13.58
CA LEU A 134 2.98 -42.32 12.22
C LEU A 134 3.92 -43.49 11.87
N PRO A 135 3.58 -44.34 10.89
CA PRO A 135 4.55 -45.28 10.34
C PRO A 135 5.72 -44.50 9.73
N ARG A 136 6.96 -44.96 9.96
CA ARG A 136 8.17 -44.37 9.35
C ARG A 136 8.11 -44.56 7.84
N VAL A 137 7.52 -43.60 7.13
CA VAL A 137 7.72 -43.51 5.69
C VAL A 137 9.03 -42.76 5.48
N ARG A 138 10.11 -43.52 5.22
CA ARG A 138 11.35 -42.98 4.68
C ARG A 138 11.09 -42.66 3.21
N TYR A 139 10.90 -41.38 2.89
CA TYR A 139 11.09 -40.92 1.52
C TYR A 139 12.58 -40.61 1.35
N GLU A 140 13.30 -41.53 0.71
CA GLU A 140 14.60 -41.23 0.11
C GLU A 140 14.34 -40.38 -1.13
N ILE A 141 14.63 -39.08 -1.02
CA ILE A 141 14.66 -38.19 -2.18
C ILE A 141 16.10 -38.23 -2.69
N GLN A 142 16.33 -38.87 -3.82
CA GLN A 142 17.59 -38.73 -4.55
C GLN A 142 17.58 -37.36 -5.26
N PRO A 143 18.68 -36.57 -5.17
CA PRO A 143 18.77 -35.30 -5.86
C PRO A 143 18.98 -35.51 -7.37
N VAL A 144 18.29 -34.71 -8.18
CA VAL A 144 18.62 -34.47 -9.60
C VAL A 144 19.33 -33.12 -9.69
#